data_AF-A0A484H0C6-F1
#
_entry.id   AF-A0A484H0C6-F1
#
_cell.length_a   1.000
_cell.length_b   1.000
_cell.length_c   1.000
_cell.angle_alpha   90.00
_cell.angle_beta   90.00
_cell.angle_gamma   90.00
#
_symmetry.space_group_name_H-M   'P 1'
#
loop_
_entity.id
_entity.type
_entity.pdbx_description
1 polymer ?
#
loop_
_entity_poly.entity_id
_entity_poly.type
_entity_poly.pdbx_seq_one_letter_code
_entity_poly.pdbx_strand_id
1 'polypeptide(L)'
;VMEKRLQEAQLYKKEGNQCYREGKCRDAVCGYHRALQQLRGLDPSLPSPIPNLGPQGLALTPEQENVLHTTQTDCYNNLAACLL
;
A
#
# COMPACT_ATOMS: atom_id res chain seq x y z
N VAL A 1 -7.39 -2.83 -13.66
CA VAL A 1 -6.90 -3.65 -12.52
C VAL A 1 -5.85 -2.91 -11.71
N MET A 2 -4.80 -2.41 -12.35
CA MET A 2 -3.71 -1.63 -11.73
C MET A 2 -4.20 -0.40 -10.94
N GLU A 3 -4.90 0.52 -11.61
CA GLU A 3 -5.42 1.76 -10.99
C GLU A 3 -6.38 1.48 -9.82
N LYS A 4 -7.22 0.45 -9.96
CA LYS A 4 -8.10 0.00 -8.89
C LYS A 4 -7.32 -0.39 -7.63
N ARG A 5 -6.20 -1.10 -7.77
CA ARG A 5 -5.35 -1.47 -6.62
C ARG A 5 -4.72 -0.24 -5.93
N LEU A 6 -4.30 0.78 -6.69
CA LEU A 6 -3.82 2.04 -6.11
C LEU A 6 -4.93 2.75 -5.31
N GLN A 7 -6.14 2.82 -5.88
CA GLN A 7 -7.30 3.42 -5.21
C GLN A 7 -7.69 2.65 -3.94
N GLU A 8 -7.73 1.31 -4.00
CA GLU A 8 -8.00 0.45 -2.85
C GLU A 8 -6.93 0.63 -1.76
N ALA A 9 -5.66 0.73 -2.13
CA ALA A 9 -4.58 1.01 -1.17
C ALA A 9 -4.79 2.35 -0.45
N GLN A 10 -5.13 3.41 -1.18
CA GLN A 10 -5.41 4.72 -0.60
C GLN A 10 -6.64 4.70 0.31
N LEU A 11 -7.67 3.92 -0.03
CA LEU A 11 -8.86 3.76 0.82
C LEU A 11 -8.50 3.08 2.14
N TYR A 12 -7.79 1.95 2.10
CA TYR A 12 -7.34 1.26 3.32
C TYR A 12 -6.42 2.13 4.18
N LYS A 13 -5.56 2.96 3.57
CA LYS A 13 -4.77 3.97 4.30
C LYS A 13 -5.68 4.96 5.04
N LYS A 14 -6.71 5.48 4.38
CA LYS A 14 -7.66 6.43 4.98
C LYS A 14 -8.44 5.80 6.13
N GLU A 15 -8.90 4.56 5.97
CA GLU A 15 -9.55 3.79 7.04
C GLU A 15 -8.59 3.60 8.24
N GLY A 16 -7.34 3.23 7.97
CA GLY A 16 -6.30 3.13 9.01
C GLY A 16 -6.11 4.45 9.77
N ASN A 17 -6.04 5.57 9.05
CA ASN A 17 -5.94 6.92 9.64
C ASN A 17 -7.16 7.31 10.48
N GLN A 18 -8.36 6.84 10.11
CA GLN A 18 -9.55 7.04 10.92
C GLN A 18 -9.45 6.22 12.22
N CYS A 19 -9.14 4.93 12.13
CA CYS A 19 -8.95 4.08 13.31
C CYS A 19 -7.86 4.60 14.26
N TYR A 20 -6.74 5.10 13.72
CA TYR A 20 -5.66 5.68 14.51
C TYR A 20 -6.13 6.90 15.31
N ARG A 21 -6.85 7.83 14.66
CA ARG A 21 -7.42 9.02 15.32
C ARG A 21 -8.44 8.67 16.40
N GLU A 22 -9.10 7.53 16.27
CA GLU A 22 -10.04 7.00 17.26
C GLU A 22 -9.36 6.21 18.39
N GLY A 23 -8.02 6.11 18.40
CA GLY A 23 -7.26 5.33 19.39
C GLY A 23 -7.31 3.82 19.17
N LYS A 24 -7.85 3.36 18.04
CA LYS A 24 -7.99 1.93 17.69
C LYS A 24 -6.74 1.44 16.96
N CYS A 25 -5.60 1.39 17.65
CA CYS A 25 -4.31 1.08 17.02
C CYS A 25 -4.29 -0.28 16.30
N ARG A 26 -4.94 -1.33 16.83
CA ARG A 26 -4.99 -2.65 16.16
C ARG A 26 -5.71 -2.58 14.82
N ASP A 27 -6.82 -1.85 14.74
CA ASP A 27 -7.58 -1.68 13.50
C ASP A 27 -6.82 -0.79 12.51
N ALA A 28 -6.12 0.23 13.01
CA ALA A 28 -5.24 1.08 12.20
C ALA A 28 -4.14 0.27 11.53
N VAL A 29 -3.43 -0.56 12.29
CA VAL A 29 -2.40 -1.49 11.78
C VAL A 29 -2.97 -2.42 10.70
N CYS A 30 -4.17 -2.99 10.93
CA CYS A 30 -4.85 -3.81 9.93
C CYS A 30 -5.12 -3.05 8.63
N GLY A 31 -5.59 -1.79 8.72
CA GLY A 31 -5.82 -0.93 7.57
C GLY A 31 -4.55 -0.64 6.77
N TYR A 32 -3.49 -0.20 7.43
CA TYR A 32 -2.20 0.09 6.77
C TYR A 32 -1.58 -1.16 6.13
N HIS A 33 -1.67 -2.31 6.78
CA HIS A 33 -1.18 -3.56 6.19
C HIS A 33 -2.00 -3.96 4.95
N ARG A 34 -3.33 -3.82 4.97
CA ARG A 34 -4.16 -4.09 3.79
C ARG A 34 -3.82 -3.16 2.64
N ALA A 35 -3.53 -1.89 2.91
CA ALA A 35 -3.05 -0.94 1.91
C ALA A 35 -1.76 -1.43 1.24
N LEU A 36 -0.75 -1.80 2.03
CA LEU A 36 0.53 -2.31 1.52
C LEU A 36 0.38 -3.60 0.71
N GLN A 37 -0.55 -4.49 1.08
CA GLN A 37 -0.81 -5.72 0.32
C GLN A 37 -1.34 -5.44 -1.10
N GLN A 38 -2.16 -4.40 -1.28
CA GLN A 38 -2.62 -4.00 -2.61
C GLN A 38 -1.45 -3.52 -3.49
N LEU A 39 -0.50 -2.79 -2.89
CA LEU A 39 0.67 -2.23 -3.57
C LEU A 39 1.78 -3.25 -3.86
N ARG A 40 1.88 -4.33 -3.06
CA ARG A 40 2.97 -5.32 -3.17
C ARG A 40 3.12 -5.92 -4.56
N GLY A 41 2.01 -6.18 -5.25
CA GLY A 41 2.04 -6.77 -6.60
C GLY A 41 2.31 -5.77 -7.73
N LEU A 42 2.56 -4.50 -7.38
CA LEU A 42 2.75 -3.38 -8.29
C LEU A 42 4.16 -2.79 -8.16
N ASP A 43 4.84 -3.10 -7.06
CA ASP A 43 6.17 -2.61 -6.74
C ASP A 43 7.22 -3.33 -7.59
N PRO A 44 7.91 -2.62 -8.51
CA PRO A 44 8.90 -3.23 -9.39
C PRO A 44 10.19 -3.64 -8.66
N SER A 45 10.41 -3.14 -7.43
CA SER A 45 11.57 -3.51 -6.61
C SER A 45 11.42 -4.87 -5.93
N LEU A 46 10.19 -5.40 -5.86
CA LEU A 46 9.91 -6.67 -5.22
C LEU A 46 9.97 -7.82 -6.23
N PRO A 47 10.56 -8.98 -5.85
CA PRO A 47 10.60 -10.14 -6.71
C PRO A 47 9.18 -10.62 -7.00
N SER A 48 8.92 -11.02 -8.26
CA SER A 48 7.64 -11.61 -8.61
C SER A 48 7.42 -12.86 -7.76
N PRO A 49 6.24 -13.04 -7.13
CA PRO A 49 5.96 -14.21 -6.31
C PRO A 49 5.89 -15.51 -7.13
N ILE A 50 5.84 -15.39 -8.46
CA ILE A 50 5.87 -16.51 -9.40
C ILE A 50 7.01 -16.23 -10.40
N PRO A 51 8.10 -17.00 -10.37
CA PRO A 51 9.14 -16.92 -11.39
C PRO A 51 8.55 -17.25 -12.77
N ASN A 52 8.85 -16.44 -13.77
CA ASN A 52 8.60 -16.71 -15.20
C ASN A 52 7.14 -16.67 -15.70
N LEU A 53 6.16 -16.22 -14.90
CA LEU A 53 4.78 -16.00 -15.35
C LEU A 53 4.34 -14.55 -15.15
N GLY A 54 4.45 -13.77 -16.23
CA GLY A 54 3.82 -12.46 -16.35
C GLY A 54 4.67 -11.48 -17.15
N PRO A 55 4.06 -10.55 -17.90
CA PRO A 55 4.81 -9.44 -18.48
C PRO A 55 5.60 -8.78 -17.37
N GLN A 56 6.89 -8.51 -17.61
CA GLN A 56 7.67 -7.58 -16.80
C GLN A 56 6.76 -6.37 -16.58
N GLY A 57 6.40 -6.11 -15.33
CA GLY A 57 5.15 -5.45 -14.93
C GLY A 57 4.78 -4.31 -15.86
N LEU A 58 3.51 -4.25 -16.27
CA LEU A 58 2.96 -3.08 -16.98
C LEU A 58 3.53 -1.82 -16.32
N ALA A 59 4.40 -1.11 -17.06
CA ALA A 59 5.16 -0.02 -16.49
C ALA A 59 4.16 1.02 -15.94
N LEU A 60 4.30 1.32 -14.65
CA LEU A 60 3.52 2.37 -14.02
C LEU A 60 3.83 3.68 -14.75
N THR A 61 2.81 4.52 -14.92
CA THR A 61 3.11 5.91 -15.29
C THR A 61 3.83 6.58 -14.11
N PRO A 62 4.62 7.64 -14.34
CA PRO A 62 5.30 8.36 -13.27
C PRO A 62 4.34 8.83 -12.16
N GLU A 63 3.12 9.19 -12.51
CA GLU A 63 2.09 9.59 -11.54
C GLU A 63 1.65 8.40 -10.67
N GLN A 64 1.47 7.23 -11.28
CA GLN A 64 1.09 6.00 -10.58
C GLN A 64 2.21 5.51 -9.65
N GLU A 65 3.46 5.61 -10.10
CA GLU A 65 4.65 5.30 -9.31
C GLU A 65 4.76 6.24 -8.10
N ASN A 66 4.52 7.54 -8.30
CA ASN A 66 4.47 8.50 -7.20
C ASN A 66 3.35 8.16 -6.19
N VAL A 67 2.15 7.81 -6.66
CA VAL A 67 1.04 7.39 -5.78
C VAL A 67 1.40 6.12 -5.00
N LEU A 68 2.06 5.16 -5.65
CA LEU A 68 2.54 3.94 -5.01
C LEU A 68 3.53 4.27 -3.90
N HIS A 69 4.60 5.01 -4.19
CA HIS A 69 5.67 5.32 -3.24
C HIS A 69 5.20 6.17 -2.07
N THR A 70 4.40 7.21 -2.34
CA THR A 70 3.85 8.06 -1.28
C THR A 70 2.91 7.28 -0.37
N THR A 71 2.04 6.43 -0.94
CA THR A 71 1.13 5.59 -0.14
C THR A 71 1.89 4.56 0.69
N GLN A 72 2.94 3.93 0.15
CA GLN A 72 3.81 3.01 0.90
C GLN A 72 4.50 3.73 2.06
N THR A 73 5.12 4.88 1.79
CA THR A 73 5.84 5.69 2.77
C THR A 73 4.93 6.09 3.92
N ASP A 74 3.75 6.61 3.61
CA ASP A 74 2.75 6.98 4.61
C ASP A 74 2.34 5.76 5.46
N CYS A 75 2.08 4.61 4.83
CA CYS A 75 1.66 3.41 5.56
C CYS A 75 2.75 2.90 6.51
N TYR A 76 4.02 2.86 6.07
CA TYR A 76 5.13 2.46 6.94
C TYR A 76 5.35 3.44 8.10
N ASN A 77 5.28 4.74 7.83
CA ASN A 77 5.40 5.76 8.89
C ASN A 77 4.25 5.64 9.91
N ASN A 78 3.02 5.45 9.45
CA ASN A 78 1.87 5.32 10.34
C ASN A 78 1.89 3.99 11.12
N LEU A 79 2.38 2.91 10.51
CA LEU A 79 2.63 1.65 11.22
C LEU A 79 3.66 1.84 12.33
N ALA A 80 4.76 2.54 12.05
CA ALA A 80 5.75 2.87 13.06
C ALA A 80 5.12 3.71 14.19
N ALA A 81 4.29 4.71 13.85
CA ALA A 81 3.58 5.53 14.84
C ALA A 81 2.62 4.71 15.71
N CYS A 82 1.98 3.67 15.17
CA CYS A 82 1.12 2.77 15.95
C CYS A 82 1.88 1.89 16.96
N LEU A 83 3.20 1.79 16.82
CA LEU A 83 4.08 0.97 17.67
C LEU A 83 4.89 1.79 18.68
N LEU A 84 4.75 3.12 18.67
CA LEU A 84 5.35 4.06 19.62
C LEU A 84 4.33 4.44 20.71
#